data_AF-A0A4Q6CHQ6-F1
#
_entry.id   AF-A0A4Q6CHQ6-F1
#
_cell.length_a   1.000
_cell.length_b   1.000
_cell.length_c   1.000
_cell.angle_alpha   90.00
_cell.angle_beta   90.00
_cell.angle_gamma   90.00
#
_symmetry.space_group_name_H-M   'P 1'
#
loop_
_entity.id
_entity.type
_entity.pdbx_description
1 polymer ?
#
loop_
_entity_poly.entity_id
_entity_poly.type
_entity_poly.pdbx_seq_one_letter_code
_entity_poly.pdbx_strand_id
1 'polypeptide(L)'
;MAPRVKPDQLRKDRELTFAIDYGTSNSLLVATDGESVTAPLDLDPSALDPTVLRSILYFPNSKVCYYGQNAINQYNENSGEGRLIRSIKKYLPSESYVGSYIEDRV
;
A
#
# COMPACT_ATOMS: atom_id res chain seq x y z
N MET A 1 20.72 34.95 36.00
CA MET A 1 19.59 35.03 35.04
C MET A 1 19.76 33.92 34.03
N ALA A 2 18.94 32.87 34.10
CA ALA A 2 18.88 31.87 33.03
C ALA A 2 18.09 32.47 31.84
N PRO A 3 18.44 32.18 30.58
CA PRO A 3 17.67 32.68 29.45
C PRO A 3 16.29 32.03 29.46
N ARG A 4 15.26 32.88 29.46
CA ARG A 4 13.86 32.48 29.32
C ARG A 4 13.66 32.03 27.88
N VAL A 5 13.54 30.71 27.67
CA VAL A 5 13.15 30.14 26.37
C VAL A 5 11.78 30.73 26.03
N LYS A 6 11.68 31.41 24.88
CA LYS A 6 10.41 31.98 24.41
C LYS A 6 9.45 30.83 24.07
N PRO A 7 8.20 30.80 24.58
CA PRO A 7 7.26 29.70 24.32
C PRO A 7 6.71 29.63 22.89
N ASP A 8 7.11 30.54 21.99
CA ASP A 8 6.44 30.74 20.70
C ASP A 8 7.03 29.92 19.54
N GLN A 9 7.72 28.82 19.85
CA GLN A 9 7.93 27.75 18.87
C GLN A 9 7.10 26.53 19.28
N LEU A 10 5.78 26.73 19.40
CA LEU A 10 4.85 25.63 19.16
C LEU A 10 5.25 25.04 17.81
N ARG A 11 5.73 23.78 17.81
CA ARG A 11 5.96 23.04 16.59
C ARG A 11 4.65 23.09 15.82
N LYS A 12 4.60 23.88 14.76
CA LYS A 12 3.56 23.79 13.74
C LYS A 12 3.43 22.29 13.47
N ASP A 13 2.27 21.70 13.77
CA ASP A 13 2.07 20.26 13.66
C ASP A 13 2.65 19.83 12.32
N ARG A 14 3.78 19.12 12.35
CA ARG A 14 4.54 18.85 11.13
C ARG A 14 3.68 17.89 10.34
N GLU A 15 3.22 18.34 9.18
CA GLU A 15 2.39 17.54 8.30
C GLU A 15 3.21 16.33 7.84
N LEU A 16 2.76 15.14 8.23
CA LEU A 16 3.39 13.90 7.82
C LEU A 16 2.94 13.58 6.39
N THR A 17 3.86 13.70 5.44
CA THR A 17 3.62 13.35 4.04
C THR A 17 4.07 11.92 3.77
N PHE A 18 3.22 11.14 3.12
CA PHE A 18 3.53 9.78 2.68
C PHE A 18 3.85 9.77 1.20
N ALA A 19 4.92 9.07 0.82
CA ALA A 19 5.26 8.80 -0.57
C ALA A 19 5.11 7.31 -0.85
N ILE A 20 4.28 6.98 -1.82
CA ILE A 20 4.05 5.60 -2.28
C ILE A 20 4.77 5.44 -3.62
N ASP A 21 5.72 4.50 -3.68
CA ASP A 21 6.12 3.94 -4.97
C ASP A 21 5.15 2.82 -5.31
N TYR A 22 4.14 3.13 -6.12
CA TYR A 22 3.15 2.15 -6.55
C TYR A 22 3.67 1.43 -7.80
N GLY A 23 4.40 0.32 -7.65
CA GLY A 23 4.97 -0.43 -8.76
C GLY A 23 4.06 -1.52 -9.33
N THR A 24 4.39 -2.05 -10.51
CA THR A 24 3.63 -3.11 -11.18
C THR A 24 3.64 -4.43 -10.41
N SER A 25 4.76 -4.73 -9.75
CA SER A 25 4.99 -6.00 -9.03
C SER A 25 5.03 -5.80 -7.53
N ASN A 26 5.65 -4.71 -7.07
CA ASN A 26 5.85 -4.38 -5.67
C ASN A 26 5.53 -2.90 -5.42
N SER A 27 5.13 -2.56 -4.21
CA SER A 27 4.90 -1.21 -3.75
C SER A 27 5.63 -0.95 -2.43
N LEU A 28 6.07 0.29 -2.24
CA LEU A 28 6.80 0.75 -1.06
C LEU A 28 6.16 2.01 -0.49
N LEU A 29 6.38 2.25 0.80
CA LEU A 29 5.91 3.45 1.50
C LEU A 29 7.05 4.03 2.33
N VAL A 30 7.25 5.34 2.21
CA VAL A 30 8.06 6.13 3.14
C VAL A 30 7.24 7.31 3.63
N ALA A 31 7.64 7.89 4.77
CA ALA A 31 7.05 9.12 5.28
C ALA A 31 8.11 10.21 5.48
N THR A 32 7.69 11.47 5.45
CA THR A 32 8.52 12.61 5.79
C THR A 32 7.73 13.66 6.57
N ASP A 33 8.38 14.31 7.52
CA ASP A 33 7.85 15.45 8.25
C ASP A 33 8.34 16.81 7.70
N GLY A 34 8.96 16.78 6.51
CA GLY A 34 9.57 17.95 5.86
C GLY A 34 11.03 18.21 6.25
N GLU A 35 11.57 17.55 7.28
CA GLU A 35 12.99 17.65 7.66
C GLU A 35 13.75 16.35 7.40
N SER A 36 13.10 15.21 7.63
CA SER A 36 13.70 13.89 7.44
C SER A 36 12.76 12.93 6.74
N VAL A 37 13.33 11.90 6.11
CA VAL A 37 12.58 10.81 5.48
C VAL A 37 12.79 9.55 6.32
N THR A 38 11.73 8.81 6.59
CA THR A 38 11.82 7.53 7.28
C THR A 38 12.54 6.49 6.41
N ALA A 39 13.04 5.43 7.04
CA ALA A 39 13.23 4.18 6.31
C ALA A 39 11.88 3.70 5.72
N PRO A 40 11.89 2.79 4.73
CA PRO A 40 10.67 2.12 4.27
C PRO A 40 9.84 1.59 5.43
N LEU A 41 8.54 1.86 5.40
CA LEU A 41 7.60 1.45 6.43
C LEU A 41 7.11 0.02 6.15
N ASP A 42 6.85 -0.74 7.21
CA ASP A 42 6.26 -2.07 7.12
C ASP A 42 4.83 -1.97 6.57
N LEU A 43 4.60 -2.55 5.40
CA LEU A 43 3.31 -2.61 4.71
C LEU A 43 2.69 -4.01 4.71
N ASP A 44 3.52 -5.06 4.77
CA ASP A 44 3.09 -6.45 4.61
C ASP A 44 3.71 -7.36 5.67
N PRO A 45 3.12 -7.43 6.88
CA PRO A 45 3.65 -8.26 7.96
C PRO A 45 3.72 -9.77 7.64
N SER A 46 3.04 -10.22 6.58
CA SER A 46 3.05 -11.62 6.15
C SER A 46 4.19 -11.93 5.17
N ALA A 47 4.88 -10.91 4.65
CA ALA A 47 6.00 -11.08 3.72
C ALA A 47 7.33 -11.35 4.46
N LEU A 48 8.28 -11.93 3.74
CA LEU A 48 9.66 -12.11 4.24
C LEU A 48 10.35 -10.76 4.49
N ASP A 49 10.09 -9.78 3.63
CA ASP A 49 10.45 -8.37 3.83
C ASP A 49 9.17 -7.56 4.00
N PRO A 50 8.81 -7.16 5.23
CA PRO A 50 7.57 -6.45 5.50
C PRO A 50 7.48 -5.06 4.86
N THR A 51 8.61 -4.46 4.46
CA THR A 51 8.64 -3.13 3.85
C THR A 51 8.24 -3.14 2.38
N VAL A 52 8.12 -4.33 1.77
CA VAL A 52 7.80 -4.53 0.36
C VAL A 52 6.46 -5.22 0.21
N LEU A 53 5.45 -4.46 -0.21
CA LEU A 53 4.12 -5.00 -0.50
C LEU A 53 4.07 -5.54 -1.93
N ARG A 54 3.69 -6.81 -2.14
CA ARG A 54 3.40 -7.29 -3.51
C ARG A 54 2.14 -6.61 -4.06
N SER A 55 2.24 -6.01 -5.25
CA SER A 55 1.16 -5.28 -5.95
C SER A 55 0.15 -6.24 -6.60
N ILE A 56 -0.51 -7.03 -5.77
CA ILE A 56 -1.50 -8.03 -6.15
C ILE A 56 -2.73 -7.94 -5.27
N LEU A 57 -3.87 -8.30 -5.83
CA LEU A 57 -5.14 -8.41 -5.13
C LEU A 57 -5.71 -9.81 -5.37
N TYR A 58 -6.31 -10.40 -4.35
CA TYR A 58 -7.02 -11.67 -4.47
C TYR A 58 -8.43 -11.55 -3.93
N PHE A 59 -9.40 -11.91 -4.76
CA PHE A 59 -10.82 -11.93 -4.45
C PHE A 59 -11.32 -13.37 -4.52
N PRO A 60 -11.54 -14.07 -3.38
CA PRO A 60 -12.22 -15.37 -3.40
C PRO A 60 -13.69 -15.22 -3.85
N ASN A 61 -14.29 -14.04 -3.60
CA ASN A 61 -15.63 -13.62 -4.03
C ASN A 61 -15.71 -12.08 -4.04
N SER A 62 -16.85 -11.52 -4.43
CA SER A 62 -17.08 -10.05 -4.52
C SER A 62 -16.98 -9.25 -3.21
N LYS A 63 -17.03 -9.92 -2.05
CA LYS A 63 -17.10 -9.29 -0.73
C LYS A 63 -15.76 -9.23 0.00
N VAL A 64 -14.82 -10.08 -0.38
CA VAL A 64 -13.52 -10.23 0.31
C VAL A 64 -12.39 -9.89 -0.66
N CYS A 65 -11.42 -9.12 -0.17
CA CYS A 65 -10.21 -8.79 -0.89
C CYS A 65 -9.00 -8.95 0.03
N TYR A 66 -8.03 -9.72 -0.41
CA TYR A 66 -6.71 -9.84 0.19
C TYR A 66 -5.67 -9.15 -0.71
N TYR A 67 -4.55 -8.74 -0.13
CA TYR A 67 -3.45 -8.08 -0.84
C TYR A 67 -2.09 -8.59 -0.34
N GLY A 68 -1.02 -8.24 -1.04
CA GLY A 68 0.35 -8.59 -0.63
C GLY A 68 0.60 -10.09 -0.57
N GLN A 69 1.45 -10.53 0.35
CA GLN A 69 1.75 -11.93 0.59
C GLN A 69 0.51 -12.69 1.11
N ASN A 70 -0.35 -12.04 1.89
CA ASN A 70 -1.59 -12.66 2.34
C ASN A 70 -2.52 -13.04 1.17
N ALA A 71 -2.56 -12.24 0.08
CA ALA A 71 -3.29 -12.62 -1.12
C ALA A 71 -2.78 -13.93 -1.76
N ILE A 72 -1.46 -14.16 -1.78
CA ILE A 72 -0.88 -15.41 -2.29
C ILE A 72 -1.25 -16.57 -1.39
N ASN A 73 -1.12 -16.40 -0.07
CA ASN A 73 -1.43 -17.43 0.90
C ASN A 73 -2.89 -17.86 0.77
N GLN A 74 -3.80 -16.90 0.77
CA GLN A 74 -5.24 -17.13 0.61
C GLN A 74 -5.60 -17.74 -0.75
N TYR A 75 -4.96 -17.31 -1.84
CA TYR A 75 -5.18 -17.92 -3.16
C TYR A 75 -4.77 -19.40 -3.17
N ASN A 76 -3.64 -19.75 -2.54
CA ASN A 76 -3.18 -21.13 -2.44
C ASN A 76 -4.07 -21.98 -1.52
N GLU A 77 -4.49 -21.42 -0.37
CA GLU A 77 -5.41 -22.08 0.57
C GLU A 77 -6.76 -22.41 -0.07
N ASN A 78 -7.26 -21.52 -0.92
CA ASN A 78 -8.49 -21.73 -1.70
C ASN A 78 -8.25 -22.52 -3.00
N SER A 79 -7.16 -23.28 -3.09
CA SER A 79 -6.83 -24.13 -4.25
C SER A 79 -6.82 -23.40 -5.60
N GLY A 80 -6.53 -22.09 -5.59
CA GLY A 80 -6.52 -21.24 -6.77
C GLY A 80 -7.89 -20.79 -7.28
N GLU A 81 -8.97 -21.03 -6.53
CA GLU A 81 -10.31 -20.53 -6.88
C GLU A 81 -10.42 -19.02 -6.66
N GLY A 82 -11.38 -18.38 -7.35
CA GLY A 82 -11.61 -16.93 -7.30
C GLY A 82 -10.77 -16.15 -8.32
N ARG A 83 -10.47 -14.88 -8.02
CA ARG A 83 -9.78 -13.95 -8.93
C ARG A 83 -8.53 -13.36 -8.31
N LEU A 84 -7.38 -13.75 -8.86
CA LEU A 84 -6.09 -13.14 -8.58
C LEU A 84 -5.76 -12.07 -9.63
N ILE A 85 -5.69 -10.81 -9.22
CA ILE A 85 -5.35 -9.68 -10.07
C ILE A 85 -3.90 -9.27 -9.84
N ARG A 86 -3.16 -9.10 -10.94
CA ARG A 86 -1.75 -8.71 -10.95
C ARG A 86 -1.51 -7.66 -12.03
N SER A 87 -0.44 -6.87 -11.90
CA SER A 87 -0.02 -5.90 -12.93
C SER A 87 -1.08 -4.82 -13.25
N ILE A 88 -1.94 -4.45 -12.31
CA ILE A 88 -3.00 -3.43 -12.50
C ILE A 88 -2.42 -2.11 -13.00
N LYS A 89 -1.23 -1.73 -12.51
CA LYS A 89 -0.52 -0.52 -12.95
C LYS A 89 -0.39 -0.41 -14.48
N LYS A 90 -0.25 -1.53 -15.21
CA LYS A 90 -0.14 -1.52 -16.68
C LYS A 90 -1.43 -1.08 -17.38
N TYR A 91 -2.57 -1.22 -16.72
CA TYR A 91 -3.89 -0.90 -17.26
C TYR A 91 -4.38 0.49 -16.85
N LEU A 92 -3.83 1.09 -15.79
CA LEU A 92 -4.17 2.45 -15.36
C LEU A 92 -4.08 3.54 -16.45
N PRO A 93 -3.09 3.54 -17.37
CA PRO A 93 -3.04 4.56 -18.43
C PRO A 93 -3.98 4.25 -19.61
N SER A 94 -4.68 3.11 -19.60
CA SER A 94 -5.53 2.70 -20.72
C SER A 94 -6.91 3.34 -20.61
N GLU A 95 -7.23 4.27 -21.50
CA GLU A 95 -8.56 4.92 -21.56
C GLU A 95 -9.71 3.93 -21.85
N SER A 96 -9.40 2.78 -22.46
CA SER A 96 -10.34 1.70 -22.71
C SER A 96 -10.57 0.77 -21.52
N TYR A 97 -9.79 0.90 -20.44
CA TYR A 97 -9.97 0.07 -19.26
C TYR A 97 -11.11 0.63 -18.41
N VAL A 98 -12.24 -0.08 -18.42
CA VAL A 98 -13.47 0.29 -17.70
C VAL A 98 -13.59 -0.35 -16.31
N GLY A 99 -12.72 -1.32 -15.97
CA GLY A 99 -12.69 -1.97 -14.66
C GLY A 99 -12.40 -3.47 -14.72
N SER A 100 -12.33 -4.10 -13.56
CA SER A 100 -12.20 -5.55 -13.41
C SER A 100 -13.38 -6.11 -12.65
N TYR A 101 -14.17 -6.95 -13.31
CA TYR A 101 -15.38 -7.53 -12.74
C TYR A 101 -15.04 -8.67 -11.77
N ILE A 102 -15.57 -8.59 -10.56
CA ILE A 102 -15.53 -9.65 -9.55
C ILE A 102 -16.96 -10.06 -9.24
N GLU A 103 -17.41 -11.17 -9.86
CA GLU A 103 -18.81 -11.59 -9.87
C GLU A 103 -19.71 -10.43 -10.36
N ASP A 104 -20.65 -9.97 -9.52
CA ASP A 104 -21.59 -8.90 -9.84
C ASP A 104 -21.05 -7.49 -9.50
N ARG A 105 -19.82 -7.39 -9.00
CA ARG A 105 -19.18 -6.12 -8.61
C ARG A 105 -18.20 -5.64 -9.67
N VAL A 106 -18.26 -4.34 -9.95
CA VAL A 106 -17.27 -3.57 -10.72
C VAL A 106 -16.30 -2.86 -9.78
#